data_AF-A0A4U1IWV8-F1
#
_entry.id   AF-A0A4U1IWV8-F1
#
_cell.length_a   1.000
_cell.length_b   1.000
_cell.length_c   1.000
_cell.angle_alpha   90.00
_cell.angle_beta   90.00
_cell.angle_gamma   90.00
#
_symmetry.space_group_name_H-M   'P 1'
#
loop_
_entity.id
_entity.type
_entity.pdbx_description
1 polymer ?
#
loop_
_entity_poly.entity_id
_entity_poly.type
_entity_poly.pdbx_seq_one_letter_code
_entity_poly.pdbx_strand_id
1 'polypeptide(L)'
;MNNVLRQLRIPELADVLLYAQRALAARDAGPAPAVVSEILAAMGRLHPAYKNALGVPLPILRGALVQVPRAAFESALLHAEREGRIRLVAASQLAPFVEHAAGIHDPKRGLLYFCTAPEARGRREP
;
A
#
# COMPACT_ATOMS: atom_id res chain seq x y z
N MET A 1 -24.30 -0.62 17.61
CA MET A 1 -24.78 -1.84 16.92
C MET A 1 -25.73 -1.40 15.81
N ASN A 2 -25.45 -1.74 14.54
CA ASN A 2 -25.98 -1.06 13.35
C ASN A 2 -27.48 -1.35 13.10
N ASN A 3 -28.34 -0.33 13.06
CA ASN A 3 -29.81 -0.47 12.93
C ASN A 3 -30.26 -1.08 11.59
N VAL A 4 -29.43 -0.94 10.55
CA VAL A 4 -29.68 -1.48 9.20
C VAL A 4 -29.70 -3.02 9.20
N LEU A 5 -28.81 -3.66 9.97
CA LEU A 5 -28.73 -5.12 10.04
C LEU A 5 -29.94 -5.75 10.73
N ARG A 6 -30.65 -4.99 11.57
CA ARG A 6 -31.85 -5.45 12.28
C ARG A 6 -33.12 -5.43 11.43
N GLN A 7 -33.08 -4.75 10.28
CA GLN A 7 -34.22 -4.64 9.35
C GLN A 7 -34.16 -5.67 8.21
N LEU A 8 -33.04 -6.40 8.09
CA LEU A 8 -32.86 -7.45 7.09
C LEU A 8 -33.64 -8.71 7.47
N ARG A 9 -34.28 -9.33 6.48
CA ARG A 9 -34.88 -10.66 6.63
C ARG A 9 -33.77 -11.70 6.75
N ILE A 10 -34.10 -12.84 7.37
CA ILE A 10 -33.16 -13.96 7.63
C ILE A 10 -32.28 -14.33 6.42
N PRO A 11 -32.80 -14.48 5.18
CA PRO A 11 -31.95 -14.80 4.02
C PRO A 11 -31.01 -13.65 3.60
N GLU A 12 -31.46 -12.41 3.70
CA GLU A 12 -30.64 -11.23 3.35
C GLU A 12 -29.47 -11.06 4.33
N LEU A 13 -29.68 -11.40 5.60
CA LEU A 13 -28.62 -11.41 6.60
C LEU A 13 -27.56 -12.50 6.30
N ALA A 14 -27.99 -13.68 5.83
CA ALA A 14 -27.08 -14.76 5.46
C ALA A 14 -26.17 -14.38 4.28
N ASP A 15 -26.70 -13.69 3.27
CA ASP A 15 -25.92 -13.20 2.13
C ASP A 15 -24.89 -12.15 2.55
N VAL A 16 -25.27 -11.22 3.42
CA VAL A 16 -24.34 -10.21 3.97
C VAL A 16 -23.22 -10.87 4.77
N LEU A 17 -23.54 -11.87 5.60
CA LEU A 17 -22.54 -12.61 6.37
C LEU A 17 -21.61 -13.42 5.46
N LEU A 18 -22.13 -14.08 4.43
CA LEU A 18 -21.34 -14.84 3.46
C LEU A 18 -20.41 -13.91 2.67
N TYR A 19 -20.91 -12.75 2.24
CA TYR A 19 -20.09 -11.72 1.59
C TYR A 19 -19.00 -11.22 2.53
N ALA A 20 -19.32 -10.92 3.79
CA ALA A 20 -18.35 -10.47 4.78
C ALA A 20 -17.27 -11.53 5.05
N GLN A 21 -17.64 -12.81 5.16
CA GLN A 21 -16.69 -13.92 5.33
C GLN A 21 -15.77 -14.07 4.12
N ARG A 22 -16.31 -14.01 2.90
CA ARG A 22 -15.51 -14.04 1.66
C ARG A 22 -14.58 -12.84 1.58
N ALA A 23 -15.05 -11.65 1.95
CA ALA A 23 -14.24 -10.44 2.00
C ALA A 23 -13.13 -10.55 3.06
N LEU A 24 -13.39 -11.15 4.22
CA LEU A 24 -12.38 -11.42 5.25
C LEU A 24 -11.33 -12.43 4.76
N ALA A 25 -11.77 -13.56 4.21
CA ALA A 25 -10.87 -14.59 3.66
C ALA A 25 -9.98 -14.04 2.53
N ALA A 26 -10.54 -13.19 1.66
CA ALA A 26 -9.78 -12.51 0.61
C ALA A 26 -8.77 -11.49 1.17
N ARG A 27 -9.03 -10.89 2.33
CA ARG A 27 -8.07 -10.00 3.02
C ARG A 27 -6.92 -10.78 3.65
N ASP A 28 -7.17 -11.99 4.13
CA ASP A 28 -6.16 -12.86 4.74
C ASP A 28 -5.25 -13.54 3.71
N ALA A 29 -5.71 -13.69 2.46
CA ALA A 29 -4.92 -14.28 1.37
C ALA A 29 -3.68 -13.45 0.96
N GLY A 30 -3.56 -12.22 1.47
CA GLY A 30 -2.48 -11.30 1.11
C GLY A 30 -2.59 -10.82 -0.35
N PRO A 31 -1.73 -9.86 -0.75
CA PRO A 31 -1.70 -9.39 -2.13
C PRO A 31 -1.15 -10.47 -3.07
N ALA A 32 -1.62 -10.46 -4.32
CA ALA A 32 -1.13 -11.37 -5.35
C ALA A 32 0.41 -11.26 -5.49
N PRO A 33 1.16 -12.38 -5.40
CA PRO A 33 2.62 -12.36 -5.48
C PRO A 33 3.17 -11.72 -6.76
N ALA A 34 2.44 -11.83 -7.87
CA ALA A 34 2.79 -11.18 -9.13
C ALA A 34 2.87 -9.65 -8.99
N VAL A 35 1.91 -9.04 -8.31
CA VAL A 35 1.88 -7.58 -8.08
C VAL A 35 3.07 -7.13 -7.24
N VAL A 36 3.42 -7.90 -6.19
CA VAL A 36 4.60 -7.61 -5.36
C VAL A 36 5.87 -7.67 -6.20
N SER A 37 6.01 -8.69 -7.05
CA SER A 37 7.16 -8.84 -7.95
C SER A 37 7.25 -7.70 -8.97
N GLU A 38 6.14 -7.28 -9.56
CA GLU A 38 6.09 -6.15 -10.49
C GLU A 38 6.49 -4.83 -9.81
N ILE A 39 6.06 -4.60 -8.57
CA ILE A 39 6.45 -3.44 -7.78
C ILE A 39 7.96 -3.44 -7.54
N LEU A 40 8.54 -4.58 -7.13
CA LEU A 40 9.98 -4.69 -6.88
C LEU A 40 10.78 -4.50 -8.17
N ALA A 41 10.31 -5.04 -9.29
CA ALA A 41 10.93 -4.85 -10.60
C ALA A 41 10.87 -3.37 -11.05
N ALA A 42 9.73 -2.70 -10.87
CA ALA A 42 9.59 -1.28 -11.17
C ALA A 42 10.48 -0.42 -10.26
N MET A 43 10.55 -0.75 -8.97
CA MET A 43 11.48 -0.13 -8.03
C MET A 43 12.94 -0.30 -8.47
N GLY A 44 13.34 -1.49 -8.90
CA GLY A 44 14.71 -1.73 -9.42
C GLY A 44 15.06 -0.83 -10.61
N ARG A 45 14.09 -0.54 -11.49
CA ARG A 45 14.29 0.36 -12.64
C ARG A 45 14.28 1.84 -12.25
N LEU A 46 13.39 2.24 -11.35
CA LEU A 46 13.15 3.65 -11.01
C LEU A 46 14.11 4.16 -9.93
N HIS A 47 14.47 3.34 -8.96
CA HIS A 47 15.24 3.76 -7.79
C HIS A 47 16.57 4.49 -8.10
N PRO A 48 17.37 4.09 -9.12
CA PRO A 48 18.60 4.81 -9.47
C PRO A 48 18.39 6.30 -9.80
N ALA A 49 17.25 6.66 -10.41
CA ALA A 49 16.91 8.05 -10.74
C ALA A 49 16.55 8.89 -9.50
N TYR A 50 16.16 8.23 -8.41
CA TYR A 50 15.72 8.87 -7.16
C TYR A 50 16.70 8.62 -6.01
N LYS A 51 17.94 8.19 -6.29
CA LYS A 51 18.95 7.84 -5.27
C LYS A 51 19.29 8.97 -4.29
N ASN A 52 19.12 10.23 -4.71
CA ASN A 52 19.39 11.43 -3.91
C ASN A 52 18.10 12.06 -3.34
N ALA A 53 16.94 11.40 -3.51
CA ALA A 53 15.65 11.84 -3.00
C ALA A 53 15.19 10.93 -1.85
N LEU A 54 14.04 11.27 -1.24
CA LEU A 54 13.41 10.45 -0.19
C LEU A 54 12.97 9.06 -0.68
N GLY A 55 12.88 8.88 -2.00
CA GLY A 55 12.48 7.64 -2.66
C GLY A 55 11.75 7.93 -3.96
N VAL A 56 11.29 6.87 -4.61
CA VAL A 56 10.41 6.94 -5.79
C VAL A 56 9.02 7.39 -5.33
N PRO A 57 8.46 8.48 -5.89
CA PRO A 57 7.09 8.89 -5.56
C PRO A 57 6.08 7.82 -5.95
N LEU A 58 5.09 7.55 -5.09
CA LEU A 58 4.02 6.59 -5.36
C LEU A 58 3.24 6.87 -6.66
N PRO A 59 2.97 8.13 -7.07
CA PRO A 59 2.35 8.39 -8.38
C PRO A 59 3.19 7.88 -9.56
N ILE A 60 4.52 8.06 -9.49
CA ILE A 60 5.44 7.60 -10.54
C ILE A 60 5.49 6.08 -10.57
N LEU A 61 5.60 5.45 -9.39
CA LEU A 61 5.60 4.00 -9.29
C LEU A 61 4.26 3.40 -9.80
N ARG A 62 3.12 4.00 -9.43
CA ARG A 62 1.80 3.59 -9.92
C ARG A 62 1.67 3.77 -11.44
N GLY A 63 2.24 4.83 -12.01
CA GLY A 63 2.28 5.05 -13.45
C GLY A 63 3.01 3.94 -14.21
N ALA A 64 4.04 3.32 -13.60
CA ALA A 64 4.74 2.18 -14.16
C ALA A 64 3.95 0.85 -14.08
N LEU A 65 2.87 0.81 -13.29
CA LEU A 65 2.00 -0.35 -13.10
C LEU A 65 0.52 0.02 -13.36
N VAL A 66 0.25 0.71 -14.48
CA VAL A 66 -1.10 1.24 -14.79
C VAL A 66 -2.21 0.19 -14.82
N GLN A 67 -1.86 -1.08 -15.08
CA GLN A 67 -2.82 -2.20 -15.13
C GLN A 67 -3.18 -2.76 -13.75
N VAL A 68 -2.46 -2.38 -12.69
CA VAL A 68 -2.71 -2.86 -11.33
C VAL A 68 -3.75 -1.94 -10.66
N PRO A 69 -4.88 -2.48 -10.18
CA PRO A 69 -5.86 -1.70 -9.43
C PRO A 69 -5.22 -1.05 -8.20
N ARG A 70 -5.59 0.21 -7.92
CA ARG A 70 -5.03 0.99 -6.81
C ARG A 70 -5.02 0.24 -5.47
N ALA A 71 -6.13 -0.38 -5.10
CA ALA A 71 -6.23 -1.12 -3.84
C ALA A 71 -5.25 -2.31 -3.78
N ALA A 72 -5.05 -3.02 -4.89
CA ALA A 72 -4.10 -4.13 -4.98
C ALA A 72 -2.65 -3.61 -4.88
N PHE A 73 -2.36 -2.49 -5.53
CA PHE A 73 -1.06 -1.82 -5.46
C PHE A 73 -0.71 -1.37 -4.04
N GLU A 74 -1.63 -0.66 -3.36
CA GLU A 74 -1.42 -0.20 -1.97
C GLU A 74 -1.26 -1.37 -1.00
N SER A 75 -2.10 -2.41 -1.13
CA SER A 75 -1.98 -3.62 -0.31
C SER A 75 -0.64 -4.33 -0.52
N ALA A 76 -0.18 -4.43 -1.78
CA ALA A 76 1.09 -5.02 -2.14
C ALA A 76 2.28 -4.22 -1.59
N LEU A 77 2.23 -2.89 -1.63
CA LEU A 77 3.26 -2.03 -1.01
C LEU A 77 3.34 -2.24 0.49
N LEU A 78 2.20 -2.21 1.19
CA LEU A 78 2.15 -2.42 2.64
C LEU A 78 2.61 -3.83 3.04
N HIS A 79 2.33 -4.83 2.20
CA HIS A 79 2.85 -6.18 2.40
C HIS A 79 4.37 -6.24 2.17
N ALA A 80 4.88 -5.66 1.08
CA ALA A 80 6.30 -5.65 0.78
C ALA A 80 7.14 -4.88 1.82
N GLU A 81 6.57 -3.81 2.42
CA GLU A 81 7.19 -3.11 3.55
C GLU A 81 7.23 -3.98 4.81
N ARG A 82 6.13 -4.69 5.13
CA ARG A 82 6.08 -5.63 6.27
C ARG A 82 7.10 -6.76 6.14
N GLU A 83 7.32 -7.23 4.91
CA GLU A 83 8.34 -8.22 4.54
C GLU A 83 9.77 -7.64 4.49
N GLY A 84 9.95 -6.34 4.73
CA GLY A 84 11.26 -5.68 4.72
C GLY A 84 11.91 -5.56 3.34
N ARG A 85 11.15 -5.71 2.24
CA ARG A 85 11.67 -5.66 0.87
C ARG A 85 11.75 -4.24 0.32
N ILE A 86 10.97 -3.32 0.89
CA ILE A 86 10.95 -1.88 0.60
C ILE A 86 10.68 -1.12 1.88
N ARG A 87 10.77 0.20 1.82
CA ARG A 87 10.29 1.10 2.87
C ARG A 87 9.40 2.19 2.28
N LEU A 88 8.25 2.42 2.92
CA LEU A 88 7.37 3.54 2.64
C LEU A 88 7.75 4.71 3.55
N VAL A 89 7.93 5.87 2.94
CA VAL A 89 8.37 7.10 3.61
C VAL A 89 7.24 8.12 3.54
N ALA A 90 6.95 8.70 4.70
CA ALA A 90 5.97 9.77 4.81
C ALA A 90 6.49 11.05 4.15
N ALA A 91 5.60 11.74 3.42
CA ALA A 91 5.86 13.11 3.02
C ALA A 91 5.70 14.05 4.21
N SER A 92 6.54 15.09 4.27
CA SER A 92 6.28 16.23 5.14
C SER A 92 4.99 16.92 4.69
N GLN A 93 4.16 17.34 5.64
CA GLN A 93 2.95 18.14 5.36
C GLN A 93 3.28 19.50 4.72
N LEU A 94 4.53 19.95 4.85
CA LEU A 94 5.02 21.20 4.27
C LEU A 94 5.69 20.99 2.91
N ALA A 95 5.74 19.76 2.40
CA ALA A 95 6.36 19.49 1.11
C ALA A 95 5.48 20.07 -0.02
N PRO A 96 6.01 20.99 -0.84
CA PRO A 96 5.27 21.51 -1.97
C PRO A 96 5.06 20.38 -3.00
N PHE A 97 3.93 20.41 -3.70
CA PHE A 97 3.58 19.46 -4.78
C PHE A 97 3.29 18.00 -4.35
N VAL A 98 3.01 17.76 -3.07
CA VAL A 98 2.50 16.46 -2.60
C VAL A 98 0.99 16.38 -2.81
N GLU A 99 0.58 15.49 -3.71
CA GLU A 99 -0.84 15.21 -3.95
C GLU A 99 -1.37 14.24 -2.88
N HIS A 100 -2.17 14.75 -1.93
CA HIS A 100 -2.78 13.93 -0.87
C HIS A 100 -3.51 12.70 -1.40
N ALA A 101 -4.25 12.86 -2.50
CA ALA A 101 -5.01 11.78 -3.11
C ALA A 101 -4.13 10.69 -3.73
N ALA A 102 -2.83 10.90 -3.90
CA ALA A 102 -1.92 9.97 -4.56
C ALA A 102 -1.00 9.20 -3.60
N GLY A 103 -1.03 9.55 -2.31
CA GLY A 103 -0.36 8.79 -1.25
C GLY A 103 -1.26 7.76 -0.56
N ILE A 104 -0.68 7.05 0.41
CA ILE A 104 -1.39 6.10 1.29
C ILE A 104 -1.46 6.74 2.68
N HIS A 105 -2.67 6.89 3.22
CA HIS A 105 -2.84 7.43 4.57
C HIS A 105 -2.55 6.37 5.64
N ASP A 106 -1.56 6.65 6.48
CA ASP A 106 -1.23 5.87 7.67
C ASP A 106 -1.56 6.68 8.94
N PRO A 107 -2.36 6.16 9.89
CA PRO A 107 -2.74 6.88 11.09
C PRO A 107 -1.58 7.31 12.00
N LYS A 108 -0.45 6.59 11.95
CA LYS A 108 0.71 6.85 12.82
C LYS A 108 1.80 7.64 12.11
N ARG A 109 2.02 7.36 10.82
CA ARG A 109 3.12 7.93 10.04
C ARG A 109 2.69 9.12 9.17
N GLY A 110 1.39 9.34 9.01
CA GLY A 110 0.86 10.37 8.13
C GLY A 110 0.73 9.90 6.68
N LEU A 111 0.91 10.81 5.72
CA LEU A 111 0.77 10.50 4.30
C LEU A 111 2.04 9.83 3.75
N LEU A 112 1.97 8.54 3.47
CA LEU A 112 3.03 7.80 2.80
C LEU A 112 3.03 8.16 1.31
N TYR A 113 4.16 8.66 0.82
CA TYR A 113 4.23 9.20 -0.54
C TYR A 113 5.45 8.73 -1.33
N PHE A 114 6.49 8.22 -0.66
CA PHE A 114 7.68 7.72 -1.33
C PHE A 114 7.90 6.26 -0.98
N CYS A 115 8.46 5.51 -1.93
CA CYS A 115 8.93 4.15 -1.76
C CYS A 115 10.43 4.11 -2.00
N THR A 116 11.19 3.51 -1.08
CA THR A 116 12.64 3.40 -1.17
C THR A 116 13.11 1.99 -0.87
N ALA A 117 14.37 1.70 -1.16
CA ALA A 117 15.01 0.46 -0.77
C ALA A 117 15.01 0.32 0.76
N PRO A 118 14.97 -0.90 1.30
CA PRO A 118 15.09 -1.10 2.74
C PRO A 118 16.43 -0.52 3.22
N GLU A 119 16.43 0.14 4.38
CA GLU A 119 17.70 0.58 4.97
C GLU A 119 18.58 -0.63 5.20
N ALA A 120 19.84 -0.55 4.76
CA ALA A 120 20.83 -1.55 5.14
C ALA A 120 20.88 -1.57 6.68
N ARG A 121 20.46 -2.70 7.26
CA ARG A 121 20.45 -2.93 8.70
C ARG A 121 21.90 -2.99 9.18
N GLY A 122 22.57 -1.84 9.32
CA GLY A 122 24.01 -1.81 9.57
C GLY A 122 24.71 -0.49 9.25
N ARG A 123 24.29 0.62 9.85
CA ARG A 123 25.21 1.64 10.37
C ARG A 123 24.63 2.22 11.65
N ARG A 124 24.90 1.55 12.78
CA ARG A 124 25.15 2.31 14.00
C ARG A 124 26.51 2.95 13.74
N GLU A 125 26.52 4.23 13.41
CA GLU A 125 27.74 5.04 13.44
C GLU A 125 28.23 5.14 14.90
N PRO A 126 29.56 5.24 15.09
CA PRO A 126 30.24 5.04 16.37
C PRO A 126 29.88 6.05 17.48
#